data_AF-A0A833PCW8-F1
#
_entry.id   AF-A0A833PCW8-F1
#
_cell.length_a   1.000
_cell.length_b   1.000
_cell.length_c   1.000
_cell.angle_alpha   90.00
_cell.angle_beta   90.00
_cell.angle_gamma   90.00
#
_symmetry.space_group_name_H-M   'P 1'
#
loop_
_entity.id
_entity.type
_entity.pdbx_description
1 polymer ?
#
loop_
_entity_poly.entity_id
_entity_poly.type
_entity_poly.pdbx_seq_one_letter_code
_entity_poly.pdbx_strand_id
1 'polypeptide(L)'
;MQEFPKMLYIGSIQSHKPEIAQNQDHEDELRELGFVDFADLENEQIQKSVGTTGSASSEDFKDAFVPVEQFDAVSEELVQKELQLNVAQTERDQFKAENDDLKGQLSKALEENQQLQQVIDSHQTQKNDIEPVETKSYDLSSLTTPQLQKMLDEKGIAYLKRDNKEALLALLTQPVKAEE
;
A
#
# COMPACT_ATOMS: atom_id res chain seq x y z
N MET A 1 32.83 -19.33 15.05
CA MET A 1 32.70 -18.26 16.08
C MET A 1 31.39 -17.57 15.78
N GLN A 2 30.55 -17.28 16.78
CA GLN A 2 29.34 -16.49 16.54
C GLN A 2 29.78 -15.04 16.33
N GLU A 3 29.68 -14.54 15.09
CA GLU A 3 30.02 -13.15 14.73
C GLU A 3 28.93 -12.16 15.16
N PHE A 4 27.74 -12.67 15.48
CA PHE A 4 26.58 -11.89 15.92
C PHE A 4 25.95 -12.51 17.17
N PRO A 5 25.34 -11.70 18.04
CA PRO A 5 25.17 -10.24 17.93
C PRO A 5 26.45 -9.44 18.24
N LYS A 6 26.62 -8.30 17.54
CA LYS A 6 27.71 -7.32 17.75
C LYS A 6 27.17 -6.03 18.36
N MET A 7 27.96 -5.38 19.20
CA MET A 7 27.58 -4.11 19.84
C MET A 7 28.43 -2.98 19.28
N LEU A 8 27.80 -2.01 18.64
CA LEU A 8 28.44 -0.82 18.09
C LEU A 8 28.00 0.43 18.86
N TYR A 9 28.76 1.50 18.71
CA TYR A 9 28.62 2.72 19.51
C TYR A 9 28.75 3.96 18.63
N ILE A 10 27.98 4.99 18.95
CA ILE A 10 28.13 6.33 18.34
C ILE A 10 28.34 7.37 19.43
N GLY A 11 29.25 8.32 19.18
CA GLY A 11 29.60 9.40 20.11
C GLY A 11 31.07 9.38 20.51
N SER A 12 31.35 9.79 21.75
CA SER A 12 32.70 9.79 22.32
C SER A 12 32.82 8.76 23.44
N ILE A 13 34.06 8.49 23.88
CA ILE A 13 34.30 7.59 25.03
C ILE A 13 33.55 8.06 26.29
N GLN A 14 33.34 9.36 26.47
CA GLN A 14 32.65 9.94 27.63
C GLN A 14 31.12 9.91 27.49
N SER A 15 30.60 10.04 26.26
CA SER A 15 29.16 10.04 25.96
C SER A 15 28.90 9.27 24.68
N HIS A 16 28.51 8.00 24.83
CA HIS A 16 28.20 7.10 23.72
C HIS A 16 26.81 6.49 23.87
N LYS A 17 26.21 6.14 22.73
CA LYS A 17 24.98 5.34 22.67
C LYS A 17 25.28 3.97 22.05
N PRO A 18 24.96 2.86 22.72
CA PRO A 18 25.14 1.51 22.18
C PRO A 18 23.95 1.10 21.30
N GLU A 19 24.21 0.30 20.26
CA GLU A 19 23.22 -0.37 19.41
C GLU A 19 23.71 -1.80 19.08
N ILE A 20 22.79 -2.75 18.92
CA ILE A 20 23.14 -4.17 18.72
C ILE A 20 22.83 -4.61 17.27
N ALA A 21 23.87 -4.92 16.51
CA ALA A 21 23.78 -5.57 15.21
C ALA A 21 23.41 -7.05 15.37
N GLN A 22 22.29 -7.47 14.76
CA GLN A 22 21.78 -8.85 14.85
C GLN A 22 22.28 -9.75 13.72
N ASN A 23 22.70 -9.16 12.60
CA ASN A 23 23.23 -9.80 11.41
C ASN A 23 24.19 -8.83 10.69
N GLN A 24 24.85 -9.30 9.63
CA GLN A 24 25.81 -8.51 8.86
C GLN A 24 25.17 -7.29 8.19
N ASP A 25 24.01 -7.46 7.56
CA ASP A 25 23.31 -6.35 6.89
C ASP A 25 23.00 -5.20 7.88
N HIS A 26 22.57 -5.52 9.11
CA HIS A 26 22.33 -4.51 10.15
C HIS A 26 23.64 -3.89 10.67
N GLU A 27 24.75 -4.63 10.71
CA GLU A 27 26.07 -4.05 11.03
C GLU A 27 26.49 -3.01 9.98
N ASP A 28 26.31 -3.33 8.70
CA ASP A 28 26.70 -2.45 7.59
C ASP A 28 25.88 -1.16 7.59
N GLU A 29 24.57 -1.25 7.84
CA GLU A 29 23.69 -0.09 8.03
C GLU A 29 24.13 0.80 9.22
N LEU A 30 24.48 0.18 10.35
CA LEU A 30 24.94 0.92 11.53
C LEU A 30 26.30 1.59 11.29
N ARG A 31 27.21 0.94 10.57
CA ARG A 31 28.51 1.51 10.18
C ARG A 31 28.34 2.70 9.23
N GLU A 32 27.39 2.65 8.29
CA GLU A 32 27.04 3.76 7.41
C GLU A 32 26.46 4.95 8.19
N LEU A 33 25.69 4.67 9.26
CA LEU A 33 25.19 5.68 10.20
C LEU A 33 26.28 6.23 11.16
N GLY A 34 27.51 5.73 11.08
CA GLY A 34 28.65 6.20 11.88
C GLY A 34 28.81 5.50 13.23
N PHE A 35 28.16 4.36 13.46
CA PHE A 35 28.44 3.52 14.62
C PHE A 35 29.76 2.77 14.42
N VAL A 36 30.58 2.72 15.46
CA VAL A 36 31.92 2.11 15.47
C VAL A 36 32.08 1.15 16.64
N ASP A 37 33.16 0.37 16.67
CA ASP A 37 33.48 -0.43 17.85
C ASP A 37 33.86 0.50 19.00
N PHE A 38 33.68 0.03 20.24
CA PHE A 38 34.02 0.84 21.41
C PHE A 38 35.49 1.31 21.41
N ALA A 39 36.40 0.50 20.85
CA ALA A 39 37.81 0.82 20.75
C ALA A 39 38.13 1.96 19.78
N ASP A 40 37.22 2.21 18.82
CA ASP A 40 37.38 3.21 17.78
C ASP A 40 36.67 4.54 18.11
N LEU A 41 35.98 4.60 19.25
CA LEU A 41 35.37 5.85 19.71
C LEU A 41 36.43 6.91 19.95
N GLU A 42 36.18 8.11 19.45
CA GLU A 42 37.08 9.23 19.68
C GLU A 42 37.15 9.57 21.18
N ASN A 43 38.38 9.59 21.69
CA ASN A 43 38.65 10.15 23.00
C ASN A 43 38.65 11.67 22.83
N GLU A 44 37.69 12.36 23.43
CA GLU A 44 37.80 13.80 23.64
C GLU A 44 39.03 14.04 24.52
N GLN A 45 40.19 14.21 23.87
CA GLN A 45 41.34 14.78 24.53
C GLN A 45 40.95 16.21 24.86
N ILE A 46 40.47 16.40 26.09
CA ILE A 46 40.45 17.69 26.75
C ILE A 46 41.85 18.26 26.56
N GLN A 47 41.98 19.21 25.65
CA GLN A 47 43.14 20.05 25.58
C GLN A 47 43.23 20.75 26.93
N LYS A 48 44.01 20.18 27.85
CA LYS A 48 44.49 20.89 29.03
C LYS A 48 45.31 22.05 28.47
N SER A 49 44.68 23.21 28.31
CA SER A 49 45.37 24.46 28.10
C SER A 49 46.22 24.72 29.34
N VAL A 50 47.44 24.22 29.31
CA VAL A 50 48.50 24.63 30.20
C VAL A 50 48.68 26.11 29.95
N GLY A 51 48.29 26.92 30.95
CA GLY A 51 48.55 28.35 30.98
C GLY A 51 50.06 28.60 30.92
N THR A 52 50.58 28.70 29.69
CA THR A 52 51.88 29.27 29.41
C THR A 52 51.59 30.66 28.85
N THR A 53 51.83 31.68 29.67
CA THR A 53 51.96 33.06 29.23
C THR A 53 53.23 33.16 28.37
N GLY A 54 53.14 32.67 27.13
CA GLY A 54 54.10 32.88 26.07
C GLY A 54 53.55 34.00 25.19
N SER A 55 54.37 35.02 24.95
CA SER A 55 54.04 36.10 24.03
C SER A 55 53.88 35.50 22.63
N ALA A 56 52.64 35.24 22.21
CA ALA A 56 52.34 34.79 20.87
C ALA A 56 52.67 35.91 19.88
N SER A 57 53.45 35.59 18.84
CA SER A 57 53.75 36.54 17.78
C SER A 57 52.46 36.89 17.03
N SER A 58 52.37 38.10 16.49
CA SER A 58 51.25 38.52 15.63
C SER A 58 51.04 37.60 14.41
N GLU A 59 52.05 36.82 14.04
CA GLU A 59 51.98 35.87 12.93
C GLU A 59 51.16 34.61 13.28
N ASP A 60 51.18 34.15 14.53
CA ASP A 60 50.39 32.96 14.97
C ASP A 60 48.89 33.22 14.96
N PHE A 61 48.46 34.49 15.05
CA PHE A 61 47.04 34.87 15.06
C PHE A 61 46.42 35.02 13.67
N LYS A 62 47.22 35.07 12.60
CA LYS A 62 46.67 35.27 11.24
C LYS A 62 45.92 34.06 10.72
N ASP A 63 46.32 32.86 11.14
CA ASP A 63 45.67 31.61 10.78
C ASP A 63 44.71 31.10 11.89
N ALA A 64 44.70 31.77 13.05
CA ALA A 64 43.84 31.39 14.19
C ALA A 64 42.38 31.85 14.02
N PHE A 65 42.11 32.81 13.13
CA PHE A 65 40.79 33.39 12.94
C PHE A 65 40.29 33.19 11.52
N VAL A 66 39.04 32.72 11.43
CA VAL A 66 38.33 32.58 10.16
C VAL A 66 37.93 33.98 9.66
N PRO A 67 38.15 34.32 8.38
CA PRO A 67 37.68 35.59 7.82
C PRO A 67 36.16 35.74 7.98
N VAL A 68 35.70 36.97 8.26
CA VAL A 68 34.27 37.28 8.44
C VAL A 68 33.44 36.83 7.24
N GLU A 69 33.95 37.02 6.02
CA GLU A 69 33.27 36.58 4.79
C GLU A 69 32.98 35.06 4.77
N GLN A 70 33.88 34.24 5.32
CA GLN A 70 33.66 32.79 5.41
C GLN A 70 32.64 32.45 6.50
N PHE A 71 32.64 33.20 7.61
CA PHE A 71 31.64 33.05 8.66
C PHE A 71 30.24 33.46 8.18
N ASP A 72 30.13 34.56 7.44
CA ASP A 72 28.88 35.03 6.84
C ASP A 72 28.36 34.03 5.80
N ALA A 73 29.24 33.48 4.96
CA ALA A 73 28.88 32.44 4.00
C ALA A 73 28.32 31.17 4.68
N VAL A 74 28.96 30.70 5.75
CA VAL A 74 28.47 29.55 6.53
C VAL A 74 27.14 29.87 7.21
N SER A 75 26.98 31.10 7.71
CA SER A 75 25.73 31.54 8.35
C SER A 75 24.58 31.59 7.34
N GLU A 76 24.83 32.09 6.13
CA GLU A 76 23.83 32.10 5.05
C GLU A 76 23.49 30.67 4.60
N GLU A 77 24.50 29.80 4.42
CA GLU A 77 24.28 28.40 4.07
C GLU A 77 23.47 27.67 5.15
N LEU A 78 23.74 27.92 6.43
CA LEU A 78 22.99 27.35 7.54
C LEU A 78 21.50 27.72 7.47
N VAL A 79 21.19 28.99 7.22
CA VAL A 79 19.80 29.47 7.05
C VAL A 79 19.13 28.79 5.85
N GLN A 80 19.84 28.66 4.73
CA GLN A 80 19.29 27.98 3.54
C GLN A 80 19.02 26.50 3.80
N LYS A 81 19.93 25.80 4.48
CA LYS A 81 19.77 24.38 4.84
C LYS A 81 18.65 24.17 5.84
N GLU A 82 18.49 25.06 6.81
CA GLU A 82 17.39 25.01 7.76
C GLU A 82 16.03 25.22 7.08
N LEU A 83 15.96 26.12 6.09
CA LEU A 83 14.77 26.29 5.26
C LEU A 83 14.45 25.02 4.45
N GLN A 84 15.44 24.44 3.77
CA GLN A 84 15.27 23.19 3.01
C GLN A 84 14.82 22.04 3.92
N LEU A 85 15.38 21.94 5.12
CA LEU A 85 15.01 20.93 6.10
C LEU A 85 13.55 21.09 6.53
N ASN A 86 13.08 22.31 6.80
CA ASN A 86 11.68 22.57 7.16
C ASN A 86 10.71 22.19 6.04
N VAL A 87 11.06 22.50 4.78
CA VAL A 87 10.26 22.11 3.61
C VAL A 87 10.19 20.59 3.51
N ALA A 88 11.33 19.91 3.56
CA ALA A 88 11.39 18.45 3.46
C ALA A 88 10.63 17.75 4.61
N GLN A 89 10.69 18.28 5.82
CA GLN A 89 9.91 17.78 6.95
C GLN A 89 8.41 17.93 6.72
N THR A 90 7.98 19.07 6.18
CA THR A 90 6.57 19.34 5.86
C THR A 90 6.07 18.38 4.77
N GLU A 91 6.83 18.18 3.70
CA GLU A 91 6.49 17.24 2.62
C GLU A 91 6.43 15.80 3.12
N ARG A 92 7.40 15.37 3.93
CA ARG A 92 7.40 14.04 4.55
C ARG A 92 6.13 13.82 5.39
N ASP A 93 5.73 14.82 6.18
CA ASP A 93 4.54 14.71 7.03
C ASP A 93 3.25 14.62 6.19
N GLN A 94 3.18 15.35 5.06
CA GLN A 94 2.10 15.23 4.09
C GLN A 94 2.05 13.83 3.46
N PHE A 95 3.19 13.32 2.97
CA PHE A 95 3.25 11.98 2.38
C PHE A 95 2.93 10.87 3.38
N LYS A 96 3.26 11.07 4.66
CA LYS A 96 2.88 10.14 5.71
C LYS A 96 1.37 10.12 5.91
N ALA A 97 0.74 11.29 5.97
CA ALA A 97 -0.72 11.40 6.10
C ALA A 97 -1.46 10.78 4.90
N GLU A 98 -0.98 11.02 3.68
CA GLU A 98 -1.54 10.42 2.46
C GLU A 98 -1.38 8.89 2.46
N ASN A 99 -0.20 8.38 2.85
CA ASN A 99 0.01 6.93 2.96
C ASN A 99 -0.90 6.28 4.00
N ASP A 100 -1.15 6.94 5.13
CA ASP A 100 -2.05 6.42 6.15
C ASP A 100 -3.50 6.41 5.66
N ASP A 101 -3.94 7.43 4.91
CA ASP A 101 -5.25 7.46 4.26
C ASP A 101 -5.39 6.36 3.19
N LEU A 102 -4.40 6.21 2.30
CA LEU A 102 -4.38 5.16 1.27
C LEU A 102 -4.42 3.75 1.87
N LYS A 103 -3.71 3.51 2.98
CA LYS A 103 -3.80 2.24 3.72
C LYS A 103 -5.21 2.00 4.28
N GLY A 104 -5.87 3.06 4.76
CA GLY A 104 -7.26 3.01 5.21
C GLY A 104 -8.21 2.64 4.08
N GLN A 105 -8.09 3.30 2.94
CA GLN A 105 -8.87 3.00 1.73
C GLN A 105 -8.65 1.56 1.25
N LEU A 106 -7.40 1.09 1.22
CA LEU A 106 -7.06 -0.26 0.82
C LEU A 106 -7.68 -1.30 1.77
N SER A 107 -7.64 -1.05 3.08
CA SER A 107 -8.24 -1.94 4.08
C SER A 107 -9.75 -2.06 3.87
N LYS A 108 -10.43 -0.94 3.61
CA LYS A 108 -11.87 -0.92 3.31
C LYS A 108 -12.19 -1.68 2.03
N ALA A 109 -11.43 -1.45 0.95
CA ALA A 109 -11.62 -2.16 -0.32
C ALA A 109 -11.38 -3.67 -0.20
N LEU A 110 -10.44 -4.09 0.65
CA LEU A 110 -10.22 -5.51 0.96
C LEU A 110 -11.40 -6.12 1.70
N GLU A 111 -11.98 -5.40 2.66
CA GLU A 111 -13.18 -5.84 3.38
C GLU A 111 -14.39 -5.96 2.44
N GLU A 112 -14.62 -4.96 1.59
CA GLU A 112 -15.67 -5.00 0.57
C GLU A 112 -15.50 -6.18 -0.41
N ASN A 113 -14.26 -6.45 -0.86
CA ASN A 113 -13.99 -7.61 -1.70
C ASN A 113 -14.24 -8.95 -1.00
N GLN A 114 -13.90 -9.06 0.30
CA GLN A 114 -14.23 -10.26 1.07
C GLN A 114 -15.74 -10.48 1.19
N GLN A 115 -16.51 -9.40 1.40
CA GLN A 115 -17.97 -9.47 1.42
C GLN A 115 -18.55 -9.89 0.06
N LEU A 116 -18.04 -9.32 -1.04
CA LEU A 116 -18.45 -9.71 -2.38
C LEU A 116 -18.13 -11.19 -2.66
N GLN A 117 -16.97 -11.68 -2.23
CA GLN A 117 -16.62 -13.09 -2.39
C GLN A 117 -17.58 -13.99 -1.62
N GLN A 118 -17.94 -13.64 -0.37
CA GLN A 118 -18.94 -14.39 0.40
C GLN A 118 -20.31 -14.42 -0.30
N VAL A 119 -20.73 -13.30 -0.89
CA VAL A 119 -21.98 -13.24 -1.67
C VAL A 119 -21.90 -14.14 -2.91
N ILE A 120 -20.79 -14.11 -3.65
CA ILE A 120 -20.56 -14.99 -4.80
C ILE A 120 -20.63 -16.46 -4.38
N ASP A 121 -19.95 -16.84 -3.31
CA ASP A 121 -19.91 -18.21 -2.79
C ASP A 121 -21.31 -18.67 -2.35
N SER A 122 -22.08 -17.77 -1.70
CA SER A 122 -23.47 -18.05 -1.31
C SER A 122 -24.37 -18.30 -2.52
N HIS A 123 -24.24 -17.51 -3.60
CA HIS A 123 -25.01 -17.69 -4.81
C HIS A 123 -24.58 -18.92 -5.62
N GLN A 124 -23.29 -19.28 -5.60
CA GLN A 124 -22.82 -20.53 -6.19
C GLN A 124 -23.33 -21.75 -5.42
N THR A 125 -23.33 -21.69 -4.08
CA THR A 125 -23.89 -22.76 -3.23
C THR A 125 -25.39 -22.92 -3.48
N GLN A 126 -26.15 -21.80 -3.52
CA GLN A 126 -27.57 -21.83 -3.88
C GLN A 126 -27.81 -22.40 -5.29
N LYS A 127 -26.95 -22.11 -6.28
CA LYS A 127 -27.05 -22.74 -7.60
C LYS A 127 -26.81 -24.24 -7.59
N ASN A 128 -25.97 -24.74 -6.68
CA ASN A 128 -25.67 -26.17 -6.56
C ASN A 128 -26.76 -26.92 -5.78
N ASP A 129 -27.46 -26.25 -4.86
CA ASP A 129 -28.58 -26.80 -4.09
C ASP A 129 -29.93 -26.69 -4.81
N ILE A 130 -30.00 -25.87 -5.87
CA ILE A 130 -31.05 -26.01 -6.89
C ILE A 130 -30.65 -27.23 -7.71
N GLU A 131 -31.24 -28.40 -7.41
CA GLU A 131 -31.30 -29.50 -8.38
C GLU A 131 -31.57 -28.88 -9.75
N PRO A 132 -30.92 -29.32 -10.85
CA PRO A 132 -31.30 -28.84 -12.16
C PRO A 132 -32.80 -29.06 -12.24
N VAL A 133 -33.56 -27.96 -12.14
CA VAL A 133 -34.90 -27.95 -12.66
C VAL A 133 -34.59 -28.24 -14.10
N GLU A 134 -34.78 -29.50 -14.49
CA GLU A 134 -35.23 -29.83 -15.80
C GLU A 134 -36.41 -28.88 -15.99
N THR A 135 -36.12 -27.67 -16.47
CA THR A 135 -36.93 -27.12 -17.52
C THR A 135 -36.84 -28.24 -18.52
N LYS A 136 -37.81 -29.15 -18.44
CA LYS A 136 -38.23 -29.93 -19.57
C LYS A 136 -38.47 -28.81 -20.57
N SER A 137 -37.44 -28.54 -21.35
CA SER A 137 -37.52 -28.14 -22.72
C SER A 137 -38.44 -29.21 -23.29
N TYR A 138 -39.75 -29.05 -23.06
CA TYR A 138 -40.77 -29.72 -23.81
C TYR A 138 -40.41 -29.27 -25.20
N ASP A 139 -39.82 -30.18 -25.97
CA ASP A 139 -39.52 -29.91 -27.35
C ASP A 139 -40.89 -29.68 -27.99
N LEU A 140 -41.32 -28.42 -28.04
CA LEU A 140 -42.66 -28.07 -28.48
C LEU A 140 -42.85 -28.62 -29.92
N SER A 141 -41.75 -28.78 -30.66
CA SER A 141 -41.71 -29.39 -31.99
C SER A 141 -42.15 -30.86 -32.01
N SER A 142 -42.15 -31.59 -30.89
CA SER A 142 -42.66 -32.97 -30.80
C SER A 142 -44.16 -33.04 -30.51
N LEU A 143 -44.80 -31.93 -30.14
CA LEU A 143 -46.23 -31.91 -29.79
C LEU A 143 -47.13 -31.92 -31.03
N THR A 144 -48.34 -32.46 -30.86
CA THR A 144 -49.36 -32.45 -31.91
C THR A 144 -50.11 -31.11 -31.93
N THR A 145 -50.69 -30.74 -33.07
CA THR A 145 -51.47 -29.49 -33.21
C THR A 145 -52.54 -29.32 -32.10
N PRO A 146 -53.33 -30.36 -31.71
CA PRO A 146 -54.31 -30.22 -30.63
C PRO A 146 -53.68 -29.96 -29.26
N GLN A 147 -52.47 -30.49 -29.01
CA GLN A 147 -51.76 -30.25 -27.75
C GLN A 147 -51.22 -28.82 -27.68
N LEU A 148 -50.70 -28.29 -28.79
CA LEU A 148 -50.24 -26.90 -28.88
C LEU A 148 -51.40 -25.91 -28.70
N GLN A 149 -52.56 -26.21 -29.30
CA GLN A 149 -53.79 -25.42 -29.12
C GLN A 149 -54.23 -25.38 -27.65
N LYS A 150 -54.26 -26.53 -26.98
CA LYS A 150 -54.59 -26.59 -25.55
C LYS A 150 -53.63 -25.77 -24.68
N MET A 151 -52.33 -25.78 -24.98
CA MET A 151 -51.35 -24.97 -24.26
C MET A 151 -51.51 -23.47 -24.51
N LEU A 152 -51.94 -23.07 -25.72
CA LEU A 152 -52.28 -21.68 -26.05
C LEU A 152 -53.55 -21.24 -25.32
N ASP A 153 -54.57 -22.10 -25.25
CA ASP A 153 -55.80 -21.87 -24.49
C ASP A 153 -55.50 -21.69 -22.99
N GLU A 154 -54.65 -22.55 -22.41
CA GLU A 154 -54.20 -22.45 -21.00
C GLU A 154 -53.39 -21.16 -20.74
N LYS A 155 -52.71 -20.63 -21.75
CA LYS A 155 -51.96 -19.36 -21.69
C LYS A 155 -52.79 -18.13 -22.08
N GLY A 156 -54.04 -18.30 -22.48
CA GLY A 156 -54.91 -17.22 -22.95
C GLY A 156 -54.47 -16.58 -24.27
N ILE A 157 -53.66 -17.28 -25.08
CA ILE A 157 -53.15 -16.78 -26.36
C ILE A 157 -54.11 -17.19 -27.48
N ALA A 158 -54.66 -16.20 -28.19
CA ALA A 158 -55.56 -16.45 -29.31
C ALA A 158 -54.81 -17.03 -30.53
N TYR A 159 -55.40 -18.01 -31.19
CA TYR A 159 -54.91 -18.60 -32.45
C TYR A 159 -56.06 -18.79 -33.44
N LEU A 160 -55.74 -18.93 -34.73
CA LEU A 160 -56.72 -19.19 -35.78
C LEU A 160 -56.84 -20.70 -36.01
N LYS A 161 -58.06 -21.18 -36.32
CA LYS A 161 -58.29 -22.61 -36.64
C LYS A 161 -57.49 -23.13 -37.84
N ARG A 162 -56.97 -22.23 -38.68
CA ARG A 162 -56.15 -22.55 -39.87
C ARG A 162 -54.65 -22.46 -39.59
N ASP A 163 -54.24 -22.07 -38.38
CA ASP A 163 -52.83 -22.00 -38.03
C ASP A 163 -52.21 -23.39 -38.07
N ASN A 164 -51.06 -23.47 -38.74
CA ASN A 164 -50.29 -24.70 -38.83
C ASN A 164 -49.46 -24.89 -37.55
N LYS A 165 -48.88 -26.08 -37.40
CA LYS A 165 -48.06 -26.43 -36.24
C LYS A 165 -46.96 -25.39 -35.96
N GLU A 166 -46.27 -24.91 -37.00
CA GLU A 166 -45.21 -23.90 -36.86
C GLU A 166 -45.72 -22.55 -36.33
N ALA A 167 -46.88 -22.07 -36.79
CA ALA A 167 -47.48 -20.85 -36.29
C ALA A 167 -47.87 -20.95 -34.81
N LEU A 168 -48.44 -22.07 -34.39
CA LEU A 168 -48.77 -22.32 -32.99
C LEU A 168 -47.52 -22.39 -32.09
N LEU A 169 -46.43 -22.96 -32.61
CA LEU A 169 -45.13 -22.97 -31.92
C LEU A 169 -44.56 -21.57 -31.76
N ALA A 170 -44.59 -20.78 -32.83
CA ALA A 170 -44.11 -19.40 -32.81
C ALA A 170 -44.84 -18.59 -31.74
N LEU A 171 -46.16 -18.72 -31.63
CA LEU A 171 -46.98 -18.05 -30.61
C LEU A 171 -46.62 -18.47 -29.18
N LEU A 172 -46.30 -19.75 -28.94
CA LEU A 172 -45.87 -20.25 -27.62
C LEU A 172 -44.46 -19.81 -27.22
N THR A 173 -43.59 -19.57 -28.21
CA THR A 173 -42.20 -19.13 -27.99
C THR A 173 -42.04 -17.61 -27.96
N GLN A 174 -43.08 -16.84 -28.30
CA GLN A 174 -43.02 -15.39 -28.18
C GLN A 174 -42.98 -14.97 -26.70
N PRO A 175 -42.09 -14.03 -26.32
CA PRO A 175 -42.11 -13.45 -24.99
C PRO A 175 -43.44 -12.73 -24.83
N VAL A 176 -44.24 -13.13 -23.82
CA VAL A 176 -45.51 -12.48 -23.49
C VAL A 176 -45.22 -11.00 -23.25
N LYS A 177 -45.69 -10.11 -24.14
CA LYS A 177 -45.76 -8.69 -23.83
C LYS A 177 -46.76 -8.55 -22.68
N ALA A 178 -46.25 -8.40 -21.47
CA ALA A 178 -47.01 -7.79 -20.40
C ALA A 178 -47.27 -6.34 -20.84
N GLU A 179 -48.45 -6.07 -21.38
CA GLU A 179 -48.97 -4.71 -21.45
C GLU A 179 -49.32 -4.30 -20.00
N GLU A 180 -48.76 -3.15 -19.58
CA GLU A 180 -49.11 -2.42 -18.35
C GLU A 180 -50.58 -2.01 -18.33
#